data_AF-A0A921Z5A8-F1
#
_entry.id   AF-A0A921Z5A8-F1
#
_cell.length_a   1.000
_cell.length_b   1.000
_cell.length_c   1.000
_cell.angle_alpha   90.00
_cell.angle_beta   90.00
_cell.angle_gamma   90.00
#
_symmetry.space_group_name_H-M   'P 1'
#
loop_
_entity.id
_entity.type
_entity.pdbx_description
1 polymer ?
#
loop_
_entity_poly.entity_id
_entity_poly.type
_entity_poly.pdbx_seq_one_letter_code
_entity_poly.pdbx_strand_id
1 'polypeptide(L)'
;MAARWAAWALAVCACASAAPAEMHTRPSATPTPPAPSCDPLLLRNIPPLPTNSREHEAAAVHTARALAELVEQGVADESRAAALARAAARAPLSPPPAAVALGAPQLHLGVLYFAEPPRLIVFQQNNTLTLRQFWRTLASAWNATAVVWSNAWFSCESGDEGWWGGVAAARGFGPTRAAAAVFRRWPAVPCEEAMYDWLGGPPRCDSVSTECEAYSALGNSDRKIEYRCKCQGGHWSEIGDGWVSGSALANNDAHVLTCTPCGMGSDVTACLADVYRVVLLAVNLAGMLSCLVIGLIIFRKRKCKAVAMGMWTVLEVVLVGAFLIYSSAASQYLSNGKWRCIAGAWLRELGFVACYGSVVLRLWVLLAEFRTRKAHRWTPRDSEVLRVVGAMLLGATCYLAAFTATTVCDDDWNGCARAAWHHVTAAAEILLLVAGIRIAYAARNANVPFQERRWLTAALWSEVACGVWWRCLAWGAGGAAPERWPVAATVRAQLSAGAALACVLAPRLWHGYRARSLAQEVSRRGPAEGFGPEAEEEPTSEEVRAELKRIYIELELLRSKTMRRDNPHISKRRGGRKPHRRFSLQALQARRGGKKAGGNASAVEASEACDASRTPEDSVCSAEGPSHYTDGDTQA
;
A
#
# COMPACT_ATOMS: atom_id res chain seq x y z
N MET A 1 39.47 5.02 20.03
CA MET A 1 38.47 6.01 19.57
C MET A 1 37.19 5.29 19.15
N ALA A 2 36.47 4.76 20.14
CA ALA A 2 35.14 4.14 20.00
C ALA A 2 34.56 3.96 21.41
N ALA A 3 34.52 5.03 22.21
CA ALA A 3 34.00 5.01 23.59
C ALA A 3 33.68 6.41 24.14
N ARG A 4 33.30 7.38 23.28
CA ARG A 4 33.02 8.76 23.71
C ARG A 4 31.75 9.38 23.08
N TRP A 5 30.86 8.55 22.53
CA TRP A 5 29.59 9.00 21.94
C TRP A 5 28.34 8.44 22.64
N ALA A 6 28.51 7.87 23.85
CA ALA A 6 27.41 7.32 24.65
C ALA A 6 27.03 8.19 25.86
N ALA A 7 27.53 9.42 25.96
CA ALA A 7 27.36 10.28 27.14
C ALA A 7 26.48 11.52 26.89
N TRP A 8 25.76 11.60 25.76
CA TRP A 8 24.86 12.71 25.43
C TRP A 8 23.38 12.29 25.35
N ALA A 9 23.02 11.13 25.92
CA ALA A 9 21.67 10.57 25.87
C ALA A 9 21.01 10.37 27.26
N LEU A 10 21.58 10.92 28.33
CA LEU A 10 21.07 10.74 29.71
C LEU A 10 21.05 12.05 30.49
N ALA A 11 20.42 13.09 29.94
CA ALA A 11 20.25 14.37 30.65
C ALA A 11 19.00 15.13 30.23
N VAL A 12 17.82 14.50 30.23
CA VAL A 12 16.52 15.19 30.43
C VAL A 12 15.54 14.20 31.08
N CYS A 13 15.75 13.92 32.36
CA CYS A 13 14.80 13.20 33.21
C CYS A 13 14.94 13.75 34.62
N ALA A 14 14.17 14.80 34.93
CA ALA A 14 13.62 15.14 36.25
C ALA A 14 13.16 16.61 36.23
N CYS A 15 11.88 16.81 36.56
CA CYS A 15 11.28 17.95 37.28
C CYS A 15 9.91 18.28 36.70
N ALA A 16 8.85 17.85 37.40
CA ALA A 16 7.70 18.68 37.79
C ALA A 16 6.51 17.78 38.19
N SER A 17 6.47 17.41 39.47
CA SER A 17 5.24 17.03 40.16
C SER A 17 5.04 17.98 41.34
N ALA A 18 4.05 18.88 41.25
CA ALA A 18 3.37 19.50 42.38
C ALA A 18 2.18 20.34 41.86
N ALA A 19 1.00 20.04 42.36
CA ALA A 19 -0.24 20.78 42.12
C ALA A 19 -0.25 22.14 42.83
N PRO A 20 -1.22 23.01 42.50
CA PRO A 20 -1.98 23.68 43.54
C PRO A 20 -3.48 23.43 43.38
N ALA A 21 -4.12 23.21 44.53
CA ALA A 21 -5.56 23.21 44.70
C ALA A 21 -6.07 24.65 44.65
N GLU A 22 -7.08 24.92 43.82
CA GLU A 22 -7.79 26.19 43.81
C GLU A 22 -9.17 26.00 44.46
N MET A 23 -9.32 26.64 45.62
CA MET A 23 -10.54 26.80 46.38
C MET A 23 -11.34 27.94 45.78
N HIS A 24 -12.53 27.68 45.25
CA HIS A 24 -13.47 28.72 44.86
C HIS A 24 -14.82 28.58 45.55
N THR A 25 -15.19 29.70 46.13
CA THR A 25 -16.29 30.04 47.03
C THR A 25 -17.64 30.06 46.32
N ARG A 26 -18.68 29.57 47.01
CA ARG A 26 -20.10 29.80 46.69
C ARG A 26 -20.40 31.30 46.56
N PRO A 27 -21.28 31.67 45.61
CA PRO A 27 -22.28 32.69 45.86
C PRO A 27 -23.70 32.11 45.81
N SER A 28 -24.58 32.91 46.39
CA SER A 28 -25.97 32.70 46.79
C SER A 28 -26.92 32.20 45.71
N ALA A 29 -27.84 31.35 46.15
CA ALA A 29 -29.04 30.92 45.46
C ALA A 29 -29.97 32.10 45.12
N THR A 30 -30.52 32.07 43.91
CA THR A 30 -31.84 32.64 43.57
C THR A 30 -32.65 31.55 42.87
N PRO A 31 -33.96 31.43 43.16
CA PRO A 31 -34.73 30.23 42.82
C PRO A 31 -35.15 30.28 41.35
N THR A 32 -34.67 29.32 40.56
CA THR A 32 -35.18 29.02 39.22
C THR A 32 -36.11 27.81 39.28
N PRO A 33 -37.12 27.76 38.39
CA PRO A 33 -38.34 26.99 38.60
C PRO A 33 -38.07 25.49 38.59
N PRO A 34 -38.92 24.68 39.25
CA PRO A 34 -38.70 23.25 39.42
C PRO A 34 -38.52 22.56 38.05
N ALA A 35 -37.52 21.68 37.98
CA ALA A 35 -37.28 20.81 36.84
C ALA A 35 -38.60 20.14 36.42
N PRO A 36 -38.92 20.11 35.11
CA PRO A 36 -40.12 19.45 34.63
C PRO A 36 -40.10 17.97 35.06
N SER A 37 -41.28 17.46 35.40
CA SER A 37 -41.54 16.05 35.63
C SER A 37 -40.82 15.19 34.57
N CYS A 38 -40.22 14.10 35.03
CA CYS A 38 -39.35 13.19 34.27
C CYS A 38 -40.11 12.50 33.11
N ASP A 39 -40.47 13.26 32.09
CA ASP A 39 -41.05 12.78 30.85
C ASP A 39 -39.91 12.46 29.87
N PRO A 40 -39.85 11.25 29.31
CA PRO A 40 -38.80 10.89 28.37
C PRO A 40 -38.93 11.69 27.08
N LEU A 41 -37.85 12.35 26.66
CA LEU A 41 -37.78 13.07 25.38
C LEU A 41 -37.69 12.06 24.24
N LEU A 42 -38.69 12.01 23.36
CA LEU A 42 -38.74 11.10 22.21
C LEU A 42 -38.43 11.85 20.91
N LEU A 43 -37.46 11.36 20.14
CA LEU A 43 -37.12 11.90 18.83
C LEU A 43 -38.10 11.42 17.76
N ARG A 44 -38.25 12.23 16.71
CA ARG A 44 -39.14 11.91 15.59
C ARG A 44 -38.45 11.04 14.56
N ASN A 45 -37.17 11.28 14.30
CA ASN A 45 -36.44 10.49 13.31
C ASN A 45 -35.66 9.35 13.96
N ILE A 46 -35.35 8.36 13.13
CA ILE A 46 -34.47 7.27 13.50
C ILE A 46 -33.04 7.83 13.53
N PRO A 47 -32.31 7.65 14.64
CA PRO A 47 -30.93 8.12 14.75
C PRO A 47 -30.00 7.37 13.76
N PRO A 48 -28.84 7.94 13.39
CA PRO A 48 -27.97 7.39 12.34
C PRO A 48 -27.48 5.98 12.66
N LEU A 49 -27.92 5.00 11.89
CA LEU A 49 -27.68 3.57 12.15
C LEU A 49 -26.17 3.25 12.35
N PRO A 50 -25.82 2.27 13.19
CA PRO A 50 -24.44 1.80 13.28
C PRO A 50 -23.92 1.32 11.93
N THR A 51 -22.61 1.38 11.75
CA THR A 51 -21.91 0.76 10.61
C THR A 51 -22.24 -0.73 10.46
N ASN A 52 -22.49 -1.42 11.57
CA ASN A 52 -22.82 -2.85 11.63
C ASN A 52 -24.32 -3.10 11.88
N SER A 53 -25.21 -2.26 11.33
CA SER A 53 -26.66 -2.37 11.52
C SER A 53 -27.24 -3.75 11.23
N ARG A 54 -26.76 -4.42 10.17
CA ARG A 54 -27.20 -5.77 9.81
C ARG A 54 -26.91 -6.83 10.87
N GLU A 55 -25.82 -6.69 11.63
CA GLU A 55 -25.47 -7.63 12.69
C GLU A 55 -26.42 -7.47 13.89
N HIS A 56 -26.78 -6.24 14.23
CA HIS A 56 -27.78 -5.95 15.25
C HIS A 56 -29.18 -6.46 14.84
N GLU A 57 -29.56 -6.28 13.58
CA GLU A 57 -30.80 -6.83 13.03
C GLU A 57 -30.82 -8.36 13.07
N ALA A 58 -29.73 -9.00 12.68
CA ALA A 58 -29.59 -10.45 12.74
C ALA A 58 -29.67 -10.95 14.19
N ALA A 59 -28.99 -10.28 15.13
CA ALA A 59 -29.05 -10.64 16.55
C ALA A 59 -30.49 -10.57 17.09
N ALA A 60 -31.23 -9.49 16.84
CA ALA A 60 -32.62 -9.39 17.24
C ALA A 60 -33.50 -10.49 16.62
N VAL A 61 -33.30 -10.81 15.34
CA VAL A 61 -34.03 -11.89 14.66
C VAL A 61 -33.70 -13.26 15.24
N HIS A 62 -32.42 -13.55 15.51
CA HIS A 62 -31.98 -14.81 16.08
C HIS A 62 -32.52 -14.99 17.50
N THR A 63 -32.48 -13.95 18.33
CA THR A 63 -33.05 -13.98 19.67
C THR A 63 -34.57 -14.17 19.65
N ALA A 64 -35.28 -13.49 18.75
CA ALA A 64 -36.73 -13.67 18.59
C ALA A 64 -37.08 -15.10 18.13
N ARG A 65 -36.30 -15.69 17.21
CA ARG A 65 -36.49 -17.07 16.75
C ARG A 65 -36.24 -18.07 17.86
N ALA A 66 -35.14 -17.94 18.61
CA ALA A 66 -34.84 -18.82 19.73
C ALA A 66 -35.92 -18.77 20.82
N LEU A 67 -36.51 -17.59 21.06
CA LEU A 67 -37.64 -17.48 21.99
C LEU A 67 -38.90 -18.15 21.43
N ALA A 68 -39.20 -18.00 20.14
CA ALA A 68 -40.34 -18.66 19.51
C ALA A 68 -40.23 -20.19 19.58
N GLU A 69 -39.02 -20.76 19.41
CA GLU A 69 -38.76 -22.20 19.55
C GLU A 69 -39.03 -22.70 20.98
N LEU A 70 -38.67 -21.92 22.01
CA LEU A 70 -38.98 -22.26 23.41
C LEU A 70 -40.50 -22.27 23.68
N VAL A 71 -41.23 -21.33 23.06
CA VAL A 71 -42.69 -21.23 23.16
C VAL A 71 -43.38 -22.39 22.43
N GLU A 72 -42.86 -22.78 21.26
CA GLU A 72 -43.36 -23.92 20.50
C GLU A 72 -43.16 -25.24 21.24
N GLN A 73 -42.06 -25.40 21.97
CA GLN A 73 -41.81 -26.57 22.83
C GLN A 73 -42.64 -26.57 24.13
N GLY A 74 -43.37 -25.49 24.43
CA GLY A 74 -44.15 -25.34 25.66
C GLY A 74 -43.29 -25.22 26.92
N VAL A 75 -42.04 -24.78 26.80
CA VAL A 75 -41.09 -24.68 27.92
C VAL A 75 -40.58 -23.24 28.11
N ALA A 76 -41.33 -22.26 27.63
CA ALA A 76 -40.99 -20.84 27.74
C ALA A 76 -41.27 -20.30 29.15
N ASP A 77 -40.32 -20.50 30.08
CA ASP A 77 -40.36 -19.95 31.43
C ASP A 77 -39.56 -18.64 31.55
N GLU A 78 -39.88 -17.81 32.56
CA GLU A 78 -39.16 -16.57 32.87
C GLU A 78 -37.65 -16.77 33.03
N SER A 79 -37.24 -17.88 33.66
CA SER A 79 -35.84 -18.21 33.90
C SER A 79 -35.06 -18.45 32.60
N ARG A 80 -35.68 -19.14 31.63
CA ARG A 80 -35.10 -19.42 30.31
C ARG A 80 -35.11 -18.19 29.42
N ALA A 81 -36.18 -17.41 29.45
CA ALA A 81 -36.23 -16.11 28.78
C ALA A 81 -35.15 -15.17 29.33
N ALA A 82 -34.97 -15.10 30.65
CA ALA A 82 -33.90 -14.31 31.27
C ALA A 82 -32.50 -14.82 30.90
N ALA A 83 -32.30 -16.14 30.81
CA ALA A 83 -31.03 -16.70 30.33
C ALA A 83 -30.76 -16.32 28.87
N LEU A 84 -31.77 -16.38 28.00
CA LEU A 84 -31.69 -15.96 26.61
C LEU A 84 -31.39 -14.46 26.47
N ALA A 85 -32.04 -13.61 27.27
CA ALA A 85 -31.80 -12.16 27.28
C ALA A 85 -30.35 -11.83 27.71
N ARG A 86 -29.83 -12.53 28.73
CA ARG A 86 -28.43 -12.40 29.16
C ARG A 86 -27.45 -12.87 28.09
N ALA A 87 -27.75 -13.95 27.38
CA ALA A 87 -26.92 -14.45 26.30
C ALA A 87 -26.89 -13.46 25.13
N ALA A 88 -28.05 -12.93 24.74
CA ALA A 88 -28.16 -11.91 23.70
C ALA A 88 -27.43 -10.60 24.09
N ALA A 89 -27.47 -10.21 25.37
CA ALA A 89 -26.75 -9.04 25.87
C ALA A 89 -25.21 -9.22 25.89
N ARG A 90 -24.73 -10.47 25.81
CA ARG A 90 -23.29 -10.79 25.70
C ARG A 90 -22.87 -11.11 24.28
N ALA A 91 -23.75 -10.92 23.30
CA ALA A 91 -23.39 -11.11 21.90
C ALA A 91 -22.24 -10.16 21.52
N PRO A 92 -21.25 -10.61 20.73
CA PRO A 92 -20.10 -9.82 20.32
C PRO A 92 -20.49 -8.79 19.24
N LEU A 93 -21.35 -7.84 19.61
CA LEU A 93 -21.77 -6.73 18.77
C LEU A 93 -20.90 -5.50 19.07
N SER A 94 -20.64 -4.68 18.05
CA SER A 94 -19.90 -3.42 18.18
C SER A 94 -20.77 -2.23 17.77
N PRO A 95 -21.22 -1.38 18.70
CA PRO A 95 -21.05 -1.45 20.17
C PRO A 95 -21.89 -2.55 20.84
N PRO A 96 -21.52 -3.01 22.05
CA PRO A 96 -22.25 -4.05 22.75
C PRO A 96 -23.68 -3.61 23.10
N PRO A 97 -24.64 -4.55 23.15
CA PRO A 97 -26.02 -4.24 23.50
C PRO A 97 -26.11 -3.80 24.98
N ALA A 98 -26.73 -2.65 25.21
CA ALA A 98 -26.89 -2.09 26.55
C ALA A 98 -28.09 -2.70 27.29
N ALA A 99 -29.13 -3.11 26.57
CA ALA A 99 -30.24 -3.86 27.12
C ALA A 99 -30.90 -4.77 26.08
N VAL A 100 -31.58 -5.82 26.52
CA VAL A 100 -32.34 -6.74 25.68
C VAL A 100 -33.71 -6.98 26.30
N ALA A 101 -34.78 -6.77 25.52
CA ALA A 101 -36.14 -7.09 25.92
C ALA A 101 -36.70 -8.27 25.12
N LEU A 102 -37.49 -9.11 25.79
CA LEU A 102 -38.14 -10.29 25.25
C LEU A 102 -39.62 -10.30 25.64
N GLY A 103 -40.47 -10.74 24.72
CA GLY A 103 -41.91 -10.90 24.97
C GLY A 103 -42.52 -12.02 24.12
N ALA A 104 -43.43 -12.78 24.71
CA ALA A 104 -44.21 -13.83 24.05
C ALA A 104 -45.60 -13.93 24.72
N PRO A 105 -46.64 -14.44 24.05
CA PRO A 105 -48.00 -14.45 24.60
C PRO A 105 -48.16 -15.41 25.79
N GLN A 106 -47.33 -16.46 25.87
CA GLN A 106 -47.33 -17.42 26.98
C GLN A 106 -46.58 -16.89 28.22
N LEU A 107 -45.70 -15.90 28.04
CA LEU A 107 -45.07 -15.18 29.14
C LEU A 107 -46.07 -14.12 29.62
N HIS A 108 -46.57 -14.25 30.84
CA HIS A 108 -47.51 -13.27 31.43
C HIS A 108 -46.87 -11.87 31.59
N LEU A 109 -45.53 -11.78 31.47
CA LEU A 109 -44.72 -10.59 31.69
C LEU A 109 -43.58 -10.50 30.66
N GLY A 110 -43.21 -9.29 30.24
CA GLY A 110 -42.01 -9.06 29.41
C GLY A 110 -40.74 -9.16 30.25
N VAL A 111 -39.65 -9.65 29.66
CA VAL A 111 -38.34 -9.76 30.33
C VAL A 111 -37.38 -8.73 29.74
N LEU A 112 -36.86 -7.80 30.56
CA LEU A 112 -35.89 -6.79 30.17
C LEU A 112 -34.61 -6.97 30.99
N TYR A 113 -33.49 -7.13 30.30
CA TYR A 113 -32.17 -7.26 30.92
C TYR A 113 -31.28 -6.09 30.49
N PHE A 114 -30.70 -5.38 31.45
CA PHE A 114 -29.66 -4.38 31.23
C PHE A 114 -28.28 -5.02 31.45
N ALA A 115 -27.31 -4.66 30.61
CA ALA A 115 -25.96 -5.19 30.69
C ALA A 115 -25.12 -4.49 31.77
N GLU A 116 -25.22 -3.15 31.87
CA GLU A 116 -24.37 -2.32 32.73
C GLU A 116 -25.18 -1.18 33.40
N PRO A 117 -25.36 -1.19 34.74
CA PRO A 117 -25.13 -2.32 35.64
C PRO A 117 -26.08 -3.50 35.33
N PRO A 118 -25.66 -4.76 35.57
CA PRO A 118 -26.47 -5.92 35.22
C PRO A 118 -27.72 -6.01 36.10
N ARG A 119 -28.88 -5.78 35.52
CA ARG A 119 -30.18 -5.85 36.22
C ARG A 119 -31.24 -6.49 35.33
N LEU A 120 -32.07 -7.33 35.94
CA LEU A 120 -33.19 -8.00 35.29
C LEU A 120 -34.49 -7.39 35.81
N ILE A 121 -35.32 -6.89 34.91
CA ILE A 121 -36.62 -6.32 35.21
C ILE A 121 -37.65 -7.13 34.46
N VAL A 122 -38.63 -7.64 35.20
CA VAL A 122 -39.82 -8.25 34.62
C VAL A 122 -40.88 -7.15 34.56
N PHE A 123 -41.35 -6.82 33.36
CA PHE A 123 -42.13 -5.60 33.13
C PHE A 123 -43.48 -5.87 32.44
N GLN A 124 -44.51 -5.14 32.90
CA GLN A 124 -45.83 -5.08 32.29
C GLN A 124 -46.04 -3.74 31.57
N GLN A 125 -47.08 -3.69 30.74
CA GLN A 125 -47.54 -2.50 30.04
C GLN A 125 -47.81 -1.29 30.98
N ASN A 126 -48.04 -1.51 32.27
CA ASN A 126 -48.38 -0.47 33.25
C ASN A 126 -47.20 0.03 34.12
N ASN A 127 -45.95 -0.18 33.67
CA ASN A 127 -44.75 0.27 34.40
C ASN A 127 -44.46 1.78 34.24
N THR A 128 -43.37 2.24 34.89
CA THR A 128 -42.83 3.62 34.85
C THR A 128 -42.72 4.16 33.41
N LEU A 129 -42.78 5.50 33.26
CA LEU A 129 -42.75 6.18 31.96
C LEU A 129 -41.56 5.77 31.07
N THR A 130 -40.41 5.47 31.66
CA THR A 130 -39.19 5.01 30.98
C THR A 130 -39.34 3.58 30.43
N LEU A 131 -39.85 2.65 31.25
CA LEU A 131 -40.08 1.26 30.85
C LEU A 131 -41.13 1.12 29.75
N ARG A 132 -42.08 2.06 29.66
CA ARG A 132 -43.06 2.10 28.55
C ARG A 132 -42.40 2.24 27.19
N GLN A 133 -41.27 2.95 27.06
CA GLN A 133 -40.59 3.10 25.78
C GLN A 133 -39.91 1.79 25.34
N PHE A 134 -39.31 1.04 26.27
CA PHE A 134 -38.80 -0.31 26.00
C PHE A 134 -39.92 -1.27 25.58
N TRP A 135 -41.12 -1.16 26.16
CA TRP A 135 -42.27 -1.96 25.73
C TRP A 135 -42.76 -1.57 24.33
N ARG A 136 -42.88 -0.28 24.03
CA ARG A 136 -43.36 0.21 22.72
C ARG A 136 -42.46 -0.24 21.57
N THR A 137 -41.16 -0.22 21.79
CA THR A 137 -40.16 -0.65 20.80
C THR A 137 -40.18 -2.17 20.59
N LEU A 138 -40.44 -2.95 21.64
CA LEU A 138 -40.68 -4.38 21.51
C LEU A 138 -42.00 -4.68 20.77
N ALA A 139 -43.06 -3.94 21.11
CA ALA A 139 -44.39 -4.12 20.52
C ALA A 139 -44.47 -3.66 19.06
N SER A 140 -43.65 -2.69 18.63
CA SER A 140 -43.66 -2.20 17.24
C SER A 140 -43.30 -3.29 16.23
N ALA A 141 -42.42 -4.22 16.61
CA ALA A 141 -42.09 -5.38 15.80
C ALA A 141 -43.17 -6.47 15.80
N TRP A 142 -44.15 -6.42 16.72
CA TRP A 142 -45.15 -7.48 16.87
C TRP A 142 -46.05 -7.63 15.64
N ASN A 143 -46.41 -6.51 15.01
CA ASN A 143 -47.23 -6.52 13.79
C ASN A 143 -46.38 -6.52 12.52
N ALA A 144 -45.07 -6.26 12.63
CA ALA A 144 -44.15 -6.29 11.51
C ALA A 144 -43.65 -7.71 11.22
N THR A 145 -43.48 -8.04 9.95
CA THR A 145 -42.77 -9.25 9.49
C THR A 145 -41.27 -8.98 9.26
N ALA A 146 -40.91 -7.71 9.12
CA ALA A 146 -39.55 -7.20 8.99
C ALA A 146 -38.99 -6.71 10.33
N VAL A 147 -37.68 -6.46 10.34
CA VAL A 147 -36.99 -5.85 11.48
C VAL A 147 -37.31 -4.36 11.53
N VAL A 148 -37.56 -3.83 12.74
CA VAL A 148 -37.98 -2.43 12.95
C VAL A 148 -36.97 -1.72 13.84
N TRP A 149 -36.48 -0.57 13.39
CA TRP A 149 -35.69 0.33 14.21
C TRP A 149 -36.58 1.32 14.95
N SER A 150 -36.26 1.55 16.22
CA SER A 150 -36.95 2.54 17.03
C SER A 150 -36.30 3.91 16.92
N ASN A 151 -37.13 4.94 17.10
CA ASN A 151 -36.63 6.29 17.32
C ASN A 151 -35.83 6.35 18.62
N ALA A 152 -34.86 7.27 18.69
CA ALA A 152 -34.12 7.47 19.91
C ALA A 152 -34.96 8.22 20.97
N TRP A 153 -34.72 7.92 22.24
CA TRP A 153 -35.30 8.67 23.35
C TRP A 153 -34.27 8.93 24.44
N PHE A 154 -34.42 10.01 25.18
CA PHE A 154 -33.59 10.33 26.33
C PHE A 154 -34.24 9.81 27.61
N SER A 155 -33.52 9.00 28.37
CA SER A 155 -33.94 8.56 29.71
C SER A 155 -33.36 9.50 30.76
N CYS A 156 -34.20 9.94 31.70
CA CYS A 156 -33.86 10.86 32.79
C CYS A 156 -33.82 10.18 34.17
N GLU A 157 -33.99 8.87 34.21
CA GLU A 157 -34.04 8.07 35.43
C GLU A 157 -32.63 7.83 35.98
N SER A 158 -32.46 8.02 37.29
CA SER A 158 -31.17 7.87 37.98
C SER A 158 -30.62 6.45 37.78
N GLY A 159 -29.51 6.34 37.05
CA GLY A 159 -28.86 5.07 36.70
C GLY A 159 -28.93 4.70 35.22
N ASP A 160 -29.90 5.23 34.46
CA ASP A 160 -30.08 4.95 33.02
C ASP A 160 -30.00 6.20 32.15
N GLU A 161 -29.42 7.27 32.69
CA GLU A 161 -29.40 8.56 32.04
C GLU A 161 -28.66 8.50 30.70
N GLY A 162 -29.27 9.07 29.67
CA GLY A 162 -28.69 9.12 28.33
C GLY A 162 -29.64 8.69 27.24
N TRP A 163 -29.10 8.68 26.01
CA TRP A 163 -29.85 8.36 24.82
C TRP A 163 -29.94 6.85 24.63
N TRP A 164 -31.16 6.39 24.37
CA TRP A 164 -31.48 5.01 24.08
C TRP A 164 -32.07 4.89 22.68
N GLY A 165 -31.79 3.77 22.04
CA GLY A 165 -32.44 3.37 20.80
C GLY A 165 -32.19 1.88 20.59
N GLY A 166 -32.98 1.25 19.74
CA GLY A 166 -32.87 -0.19 19.56
C GLY A 166 -33.55 -0.71 18.31
N VAL A 167 -33.26 -1.97 18.04
CA VAL A 167 -33.81 -2.74 16.93
C VAL A 167 -34.67 -3.86 17.49
N ALA A 168 -35.83 -4.08 16.89
CA ALA A 168 -36.79 -5.09 17.33
C ALA A 168 -37.24 -5.99 16.17
N ALA A 169 -37.48 -7.26 16.47
CA ALA A 169 -37.94 -8.26 15.51
C ALA A 169 -38.93 -9.23 16.17
N ALA A 170 -39.89 -9.73 15.38
CA ALA A 170 -40.79 -10.80 15.80
C ALA A 170 -40.71 -12.02 14.85
N ARG A 171 -40.79 -13.22 15.42
CA ARG A 171 -40.74 -14.52 14.72
C ARG A 171 -41.74 -15.50 15.33
N GLY A 172 -42.09 -16.56 14.59
CA GLY A 172 -43.15 -17.51 14.95
C GLY A 172 -44.52 -17.15 14.37
N PHE A 173 -45.53 -18.00 14.60
CA PHE A 173 -46.86 -17.84 14.01
C PHE A 173 -47.95 -18.08 15.06
N GLY A 174 -49.01 -17.25 15.05
CA GLY A 174 -50.12 -17.37 15.99
C GLY A 174 -49.67 -17.42 17.47
N PRO A 175 -49.99 -18.48 18.22
CA PRO A 175 -49.68 -18.59 19.66
C PRO A 175 -48.19 -18.81 19.97
N THR A 176 -47.36 -19.17 18.98
CA THR A 176 -45.90 -19.35 19.16
C THR A 176 -45.09 -18.11 18.75
N ARG A 177 -45.77 -17.00 18.43
CA ARG A 177 -45.10 -15.76 18.06
C ARG A 177 -44.36 -15.15 19.25
N ALA A 178 -43.11 -14.79 19.05
CA ALA A 178 -42.26 -14.15 20.05
C ALA A 178 -41.52 -12.96 19.45
N ALA A 179 -41.25 -11.95 20.27
CA ALA A 179 -40.53 -10.74 19.91
C ALA A 179 -39.31 -10.54 20.78
N ALA A 180 -38.25 -10.00 20.17
CA ALA A 180 -37.03 -9.59 20.85
C ALA A 180 -36.61 -8.21 20.36
N ALA A 181 -36.14 -7.38 21.29
CA ALA A 181 -35.58 -6.07 21.03
C ALA A 181 -34.19 -5.94 21.66
N VAL A 182 -33.25 -5.43 20.88
CA VAL A 182 -31.86 -5.20 21.29
C VAL A 182 -31.63 -3.69 21.32
N PHE A 183 -31.30 -3.18 22.49
CA PHE A 183 -31.12 -1.75 22.77
C PHE A 183 -29.66 -1.39 22.92
N ARG A 184 -29.34 -0.15 22.59
CA ARG A 184 -28.02 0.45 22.71
C ARG A 184 -28.13 1.86 23.28
N ARG A 185 -27.03 2.30 23.89
CA ARG A 185 -26.85 3.69 24.31
C ARG A 185 -26.19 4.48 23.19
N TRP A 186 -26.65 5.70 22.97
CA TRP A 186 -26.06 6.63 22.04
C TRP A 186 -25.28 7.69 22.81
N PRO A 187 -24.00 7.93 22.49
CA PRO A 187 -23.23 8.98 23.16
C PRO A 187 -23.71 10.37 22.73
N ALA A 188 -24.13 10.50 21.46
CA ALA A 188 -24.69 11.72 20.89
C ALA A 188 -25.71 11.38 19.80
N VAL A 189 -26.65 12.30 19.55
CA VAL A 189 -27.68 12.21 18.51
C VAL A 189 -27.75 13.53 17.74
N PRO A 190 -28.17 13.53 16.46
CA PRO A 190 -28.36 14.76 15.71
C PRO A 190 -29.42 15.64 16.38
N CYS A 191 -29.22 16.97 16.35
CA CYS A 191 -30.17 17.91 16.92
C CYS A 191 -31.48 17.93 16.12
N GLU A 192 -32.62 17.76 16.81
CA GLU A 192 -33.97 17.87 16.23
C GLU A 192 -34.78 19.00 16.87
N GLU A 193 -35.80 19.50 16.17
CA GLU A 193 -36.75 20.50 16.71
C GLU A 193 -37.43 20.06 18.00
N ALA A 194 -37.68 18.75 18.15
CA ALA A 194 -38.26 18.18 19.37
C ALA A 194 -37.42 18.44 20.62
N MET A 195 -36.13 18.78 20.46
CA MET A 195 -35.17 18.97 21.55
C MET A 195 -35.05 20.43 21.98
N TYR A 196 -35.66 21.39 21.27
CA TYR A 196 -35.40 22.82 21.48
C TYR A 196 -35.80 23.28 22.88
N ASP A 197 -36.91 22.78 23.41
CA ASP A 197 -37.36 23.09 24.78
C ASP A 197 -36.34 22.61 25.82
N TRP A 198 -35.69 21.46 25.57
CA TRP A 198 -34.68 20.88 26.46
C TRP A 198 -33.31 21.57 26.35
N LEU A 199 -32.99 22.13 25.17
CA LEU A 199 -31.76 22.89 24.94
C LEU A 199 -31.86 24.36 25.38
N GLY A 200 -33.07 24.83 25.72
CA GLY A 200 -33.36 26.22 26.05
C GLY A 200 -33.48 27.13 24.82
N GLY A 201 -33.92 26.57 23.69
CA GLY A 201 -34.11 27.24 22.41
C GLY A 201 -33.51 26.46 21.22
N PRO A 202 -33.68 26.97 19.98
CA PRO A 202 -33.02 26.40 18.81
C PRO A 202 -31.49 26.48 18.94
N PRO A 203 -30.75 25.44 18.50
CA PRO A 203 -29.29 25.43 18.56
C PRO A 203 -28.71 26.54 17.68
N ARG A 204 -27.62 27.16 18.14
CA ARG A 204 -26.92 28.23 17.42
C ARG A 204 -25.98 27.69 16.33
N CYS A 205 -26.36 26.60 15.67
CA CYS A 205 -25.62 26.02 14.54
C CYS A 205 -26.39 26.33 13.24
N ASP A 206 -25.71 26.79 12.19
CA ASP A 206 -26.35 26.97 10.88
C ASP A 206 -26.67 25.61 10.24
N SER A 207 -27.95 25.37 9.94
CA SER A 207 -28.42 24.10 9.38
C SER A 207 -27.81 23.70 8.03
N VAL A 208 -27.25 24.66 7.29
CA VAL A 208 -26.69 24.42 5.96
C VAL A 208 -25.18 24.17 6.03
N SER A 209 -24.44 24.97 6.78
CA SER A 209 -22.97 24.91 6.81
C SER A 209 -22.38 24.13 7.99
N THR A 210 -23.20 23.72 8.97
CA THR A 210 -22.74 23.05 10.19
C THR A 210 -23.47 21.74 10.51
N GLU A 211 -22.79 20.86 11.24
CA GLU A 211 -23.33 19.66 11.85
C GLU A 211 -23.57 19.91 13.35
N CYS A 212 -24.76 19.53 13.85
CA CYS A 212 -25.16 19.68 15.24
C CYS A 212 -25.37 18.31 15.90
N GLU A 213 -24.68 18.10 17.03
CA GLU A 213 -24.84 16.92 17.86
C GLU A 213 -25.25 17.30 19.28
N ALA A 214 -26.25 16.62 19.82
CA ALA A 214 -26.67 16.70 21.20
C ALA A 214 -26.13 15.52 22.01
N TYR A 215 -25.50 15.80 23.14
CA TYR A 215 -24.89 14.81 24.02
C TYR A 215 -25.36 15.00 25.47
N SER A 216 -25.23 13.95 26.30
CA SER A 216 -25.56 14.04 27.72
C SER A 216 -24.47 14.80 28.46
N ALA A 217 -24.83 15.89 29.15
CA ALA A 217 -23.91 16.63 30.00
C ALA A 217 -23.86 15.97 31.38
N LEU A 218 -22.78 15.23 31.66
CA LEU A 218 -22.49 14.79 33.03
C LEU A 218 -21.81 15.94 33.79
N GLY A 219 -22.61 16.86 34.34
CA GLY A 219 -22.14 18.02 35.09
C GLY A 219 -23.20 18.60 36.03
N ASN A 220 -22.77 19.44 36.97
CA ASN A 220 -23.57 20.05 38.04
C ASN A 220 -24.52 21.18 37.56
N SER A 221 -24.90 21.19 36.27
CA SER A 221 -25.81 22.15 35.66
C SER A 221 -27.23 21.60 35.66
N ASP A 222 -28.24 22.46 35.85
CA ASP A 222 -29.66 22.09 35.77
C ASP A 222 -30.09 21.53 34.39
N ARG A 223 -29.19 21.57 33.39
CA ARG A 223 -29.41 21.07 32.03
C ARG A 223 -28.80 19.69 31.84
N LYS A 224 -29.65 18.69 31.63
CA LYS A 224 -29.24 17.29 31.37
C LYS A 224 -28.67 17.04 29.96
N ILE A 225 -28.92 17.95 29.02
CA ILE A 225 -28.53 17.82 27.61
C ILE A 225 -27.80 19.08 27.17
N GLU A 226 -26.66 18.91 26.51
CA GLU A 226 -25.92 19.96 25.83
C GLU A 226 -25.79 19.65 24.35
N TYR A 227 -25.55 20.68 23.54
CA TYR A 227 -25.28 20.53 22.11
C TYR A 227 -23.90 21.07 21.77
N ARG A 228 -23.34 20.59 20.67
CA ARG A 228 -22.11 21.07 20.07
C ARG A 228 -22.28 21.18 18.55
N CYS A 229 -21.63 22.18 17.97
CA CYS A 229 -21.63 22.43 16.52
C CYS A 229 -20.23 22.15 15.95
N LYS A 230 -20.16 21.69 14.70
CA LYS A 230 -18.94 21.59 13.90
C LYS A 230 -19.21 22.01 12.46
N CYS A 231 -18.25 22.61 11.76
CA CYS A 231 -18.39 22.87 10.33
C CYS A 231 -18.49 21.57 9.52
N GLN A 232 -19.39 21.56 8.54
CA GLN A 232 -19.54 20.44 7.62
C GLN A 232 -18.31 20.31 6.70
N GLY A 233 -18.05 19.12 6.16
CA GLY A 233 -16.92 18.89 5.25
C GLY A 233 -16.90 19.88 4.07
N GLY A 234 -15.78 20.59 3.87
CA GLY A 234 -15.65 21.61 2.83
C GLY A 234 -16.04 23.03 3.26
N HIS A 235 -16.37 23.24 4.54
CA HIS A 235 -16.61 24.55 5.13
C HIS A 235 -15.65 24.83 6.29
N TRP A 236 -15.33 26.10 6.53
CA TRP A 236 -14.40 26.54 7.58
C TRP A 236 -15.01 27.65 8.45
N SER A 237 -14.56 27.75 9.71
CA SER A 237 -14.86 28.88 10.60
C SER A 237 -13.61 29.33 11.34
N GLU A 238 -13.54 30.61 11.73
CA GLU A 238 -12.42 31.19 12.48
C GLU A 238 -12.18 30.51 13.85
N ILE A 239 -13.19 29.84 14.40
CA ILE A 239 -13.15 29.12 15.68
C ILE A 239 -12.38 27.79 15.55
N GLY A 240 -12.10 27.33 14.32
CA GLY A 240 -11.35 26.11 14.02
C GLY A 240 -12.20 24.97 13.45
N ASP A 241 -11.57 23.81 13.21
CA ASP A 241 -12.21 22.55 12.76
C ASP A 241 -12.69 21.66 13.94
N GLY A 242 -12.66 22.20 15.16
CA GLY A 242 -13.04 21.50 16.38
C GLY A 242 -14.55 21.52 16.63
N TRP A 243 -15.03 20.61 17.46
CA TRP A 243 -16.37 20.70 18.04
C TRP A 243 -16.43 21.84 19.04
N VAL A 244 -17.41 22.74 18.88
CA VAL A 244 -17.60 23.88 19.78
C VAL A 244 -18.91 23.68 20.56
N SER A 245 -18.85 23.80 21.89
CA SER A 245 -20.03 23.63 22.74
C SER A 245 -21.02 24.80 22.61
N GLY A 246 -22.31 24.51 22.76
CA GLY A 246 -23.36 25.52 22.73
C GLY A 246 -23.23 26.59 23.82
N SER A 247 -22.64 26.24 24.97
CA SER A 247 -22.32 27.17 26.05
C SER A 247 -21.21 28.17 25.66
N ALA A 248 -20.20 27.71 24.93
CA ALA A 248 -19.16 28.59 24.38
C ALA A 248 -19.70 29.51 23.28
N LEU A 249 -20.66 29.03 22.47
CA LEU A 249 -21.37 29.87 21.49
C LEU A 249 -22.28 30.91 22.17
N ALA A 250 -22.89 30.56 23.29
CA ALA A 250 -23.78 31.47 24.03
C ALA A 250 -23.01 32.63 24.70
N ASN A 251 -21.79 32.38 25.19
CA ASN A 251 -20.99 33.38 25.90
C ASN A 251 -20.32 34.42 24.99
N ASN A 252 -20.14 34.12 23.70
CA ASN A 252 -19.39 34.99 22.78
C ASN A 252 -20.25 36.07 22.09
N ASP A 253 -21.51 36.27 22.51
CA ASP A 253 -22.50 37.13 21.83
C ASP A 253 -22.63 36.87 20.32
N ALA A 254 -22.08 35.75 19.84
CA ALA A 254 -21.97 35.43 18.45
C ALA A 254 -23.34 34.97 17.94
N HIS A 255 -23.77 35.62 16.87
CA HIS A 255 -24.79 35.07 15.98
C HIS A 255 -24.36 33.65 15.56
N VAL A 256 -25.36 32.80 15.28
CA VAL A 256 -25.28 31.42 14.79
C VAL A 256 -23.94 31.07 14.14
N LEU A 257 -23.29 29.96 14.55
CA LEU A 257 -22.07 29.47 13.92
C LEU A 257 -22.35 29.23 12.44
N THR A 258 -21.73 30.06 11.60
CA THR A 258 -21.80 29.99 10.14
C THR A 258 -20.42 29.66 9.63
N CYS A 259 -20.32 28.66 8.74
CA CYS A 259 -19.07 28.26 8.14
C CYS A 259 -19.03 28.69 6.68
N THR A 260 -17.91 29.24 6.23
CA THR A 260 -17.72 29.67 4.84
C THR A 260 -17.30 28.48 3.98
N PRO A 261 -17.83 28.33 2.76
CA PRO A 261 -17.38 27.30 1.83
C PRO A 261 -15.93 27.57 1.42
N CYS A 262 -15.09 26.53 1.46
CA CYS A 262 -13.71 26.62 1.02
C CYS A 262 -13.64 27.10 -0.45
N GLY A 263 -12.93 28.19 -0.71
CA GLY A 263 -12.69 28.71 -2.07
C GLY A 263 -13.50 29.96 -2.46
N MET A 264 -14.46 30.40 -1.64
CA MET A 264 -15.11 31.71 -1.79
C MET A 264 -14.91 32.55 -0.51
N GLY A 265 -13.86 33.38 -0.50
CA GLY A 265 -13.83 34.57 0.36
C GLY A 265 -13.14 34.49 1.74
N SER A 266 -12.32 33.49 2.06
CA SER A 266 -11.47 33.51 3.27
C SER A 266 -10.08 32.90 3.04
N ASP A 267 -9.13 33.19 3.93
CA ASP A 267 -7.70 32.84 3.81
C ASP A 267 -7.48 31.40 3.31
N VAL A 268 -6.77 31.30 2.18
CA VAL A 268 -6.45 30.07 1.44
C VAL A 268 -5.74 29.02 2.31
N THR A 269 -5.22 29.43 3.46
CA THR A 269 -4.51 28.63 4.45
C THR A 269 -5.40 27.69 5.27
N ALA A 270 -6.69 28.00 5.45
CA ALA A 270 -7.60 27.19 6.26
C ALA A 270 -7.97 25.85 5.60
N CYS A 271 -8.12 25.82 4.27
CA CYS A 271 -8.42 24.60 3.49
C CYS A 271 -7.21 24.11 2.66
N LEU A 272 -6.01 24.60 2.98
CA LEU A 272 -4.76 24.28 2.28
C LEU A 272 -4.51 22.76 2.21
N ALA A 273 -4.95 22.01 3.24
CA ALA A 273 -4.86 20.56 3.30
C ALA A 273 -5.60 19.85 2.16
N ASP A 274 -6.77 20.35 1.73
CA ASP A 274 -7.54 19.76 0.65
C ASP A 274 -7.00 20.16 -0.73
N VAL A 275 -6.49 21.38 -0.87
CA VAL A 275 -5.78 21.80 -2.10
C VAL A 275 -4.53 20.95 -2.33
N TYR A 276 -3.72 20.72 -1.29
CA TYR A 276 -2.55 19.82 -1.41
C TYR A 276 -2.96 18.39 -1.74
N ARG A 277 -4.05 17.87 -1.17
CA ARG A 277 -4.56 16.53 -1.47
C ARG A 277 -4.90 16.39 -2.96
N VAL A 278 -5.61 17.36 -3.54
CA VAL A 278 -5.95 17.37 -4.97
C VAL A 278 -4.70 17.43 -5.85
N VAL A 279 -3.75 18.32 -5.53
CA VAL A 279 -2.49 18.46 -6.28
C VAL A 279 -1.66 17.17 -6.24
N LEU A 280 -1.51 16.57 -5.05
CA LEU A 280 -0.77 15.31 -4.87
C LEU A 280 -1.43 14.14 -5.61
N LEU A 281 -2.76 14.07 -5.61
CA LEU A 281 -3.50 13.07 -6.41
C LEU A 281 -3.23 13.27 -7.90
N ALA A 282 -3.32 14.51 -8.40
CA ALA A 282 -3.05 14.84 -9.79
C ALA A 282 -1.61 14.46 -10.21
N VAL A 283 -0.63 14.69 -9.35
CA VAL A 283 0.78 14.29 -9.56
C VAL A 283 0.91 12.76 -9.69
N ASN A 284 0.25 11.98 -8.84
CA ASN A 284 0.28 10.52 -8.93
C ASN A 284 -0.41 10.02 -10.21
N LEU A 285 -1.56 10.60 -10.57
CA LEU A 285 -2.28 10.27 -11.80
C LEU A 285 -1.46 10.63 -13.05
N ALA A 286 -0.73 11.74 -13.04
CA ALA A 286 0.20 12.10 -14.10
C ALA A 286 1.34 11.07 -14.22
N GLY A 287 1.88 10.59 -13.09
CA GLY A 287 2.83 9.48 -13.05
C GLY A 287 2.28 8.20 -13.69
N MET A 288 1.05 7.81 -13.35
CA MET A 288 0.36 6.66 -13.95
C MET A 288 0.17 6.84 -15.47
N LEU A 289 -0.31 8.01 -15.90
CA LEU A 289 -0.49 8.34 -17.31
C LEU A 289 0.84 8.28 -18.08
N SER A 290 1.91 8.80 -17.50
CA SER A 290 3.25 8.75 -18.10
C SER A 290 3.73 7.31 -18.32
N CYS A 291 3.48 6.40 -17.37
CA CYS A 291 3.82 4.98 -17.50
C CYS A 291 3.08 4.33 -18.68
N LEU A 292 1.78 4.63 -18.83
CA LEU A 292 0.97 4.12 -19.93
C LEU A 292 1.44 4.63 -21.30
N VAL A 293 1.74 5.93 -21.39
CA VAL A 293 2.25 6.55 -22.62
C VAL A 293 3.60 5.94 -23.00
N ILE A 294 4.52 5.81 -22.05
CA ILE A 294 5.84 5.20 -22.28
C ILE A 294 5.68 3.73 -22.71
N GLY A 295 4.81 2.97 -22.06
CA GLY A 295 4.49 1.59 -22.43
C GLY A 295 3.96 1.47 -23.87
N LEU A 296 3.01 2.33 -24.24
CA LEU A 296 2.47 2.37 -25.60
C LEU A 296 3.54 2.70 -26.65
N ILE A 297 4.45 3.64 -26.35
CA ILE A 297 5.57 3.99 -27.22
C ILE A 297 6.49 2.79 -27.42
N ILE A 298 6.84 2.06 -26.34
CA ILE A 298 7.69 0.87 -26.41
C ILE A 298 7.03 -0.23 -27.22
N PHE A 299 5.74 -0.48 -27.01
CA PHE A 299 4.98 -1.48 -27.75
C PHE A 299 4.94 -1.16 -29.26
N ARG A 300 4.69 0.11 -29.62
CA ARG A 300 4.70 0.58 -31.02
C ARG A 300 6.09 0.50 -31.64
N LYS A 301 7.16 0.79 -30.88
CA LYS A 301 8.55 0.81 -31.35
C LYS A 301 9.31 -0.51 -31.10
N ARG A 302 8.62 -1.60 -30.73
CA ARG A 302 9.25 -2.90 -30.44
C ARG A 302 10.11 -3.48 -31.57
N LYS A 303 9.81 -3.13 -32.83
CA LYS A 303 10.56 -3.57 -34.02
C LYS A 303 11.87 -2.78 -34.25
N CYS A 304 12.10 -1.67 -33.54
CA CYS A 304 13.33 -0.89 -33.69
C CYS A 304 14.51 -1.62 -33.05
N LYS A 305 15.66 -1.70 -33.74
CA LYS A 305 16.87 -2.39 -33.26
C LYS A 305 17.29 -1.95 -31.85
N ALA A 306 17.18 -0.67 -31.50
CA ALA A 306 17.52 -0.19 -30.15
C ALA A 306 16.63 -0.77 -29.03
N VAL A 307 15.35 -1.01 -29.32
CA VAL A 307 14.39 -1.59 -28.36
C VAL A 307 14.46 -3.12 -28.39
N ALA A 308 14.64 -3.72 -29.58
CA ALA A 308 14.74 -5.16 -29.77
C ALA A 308 16.03 -5.78 -29.19
N MET A 309 17.12 -5.00 -29.12
CA MET A 309 18.39 -5.45 -28.50
C MET A 309 18.32 -5.55 -26.97
N GLY A 310 17.34 -4.89 -26.34
CA GLY A 310 17.00 -5.10 -24.93
C GLY A 310 15.77 -5.99 -24.82
N MET A 311 15.67 -6.83 -23.78
CA MET A 311 14.41 -7.52 -23.48
C MET A 311 13.31 -6.48 -23.22
N TRP A 312 12.46 -6.24 -24.23
CA TRP A 312 11.37 -5.27 -24.19
C TRP A 312 10.22 -5.75 -23.30
N THR A 313 9.98 -7.06 -23.25
CA THR A 313 9.02 -7.73 -22.37
C THR A 313 9.31 -7.44 -20.89
N VAL A 314 10.56 -7.53 -20.45
CA VAL A 314 10.96 -7.18 -19.07
C VAL A 314 10.79 -5.69 -18.79
N LEU A 315 10.98 -4.82 -19.79
CA LEU A 315 10.73 -3.39 -19.63
C LEU A 315 9.23 -3.09 -19.43
N GLU A 316 8.34 -3.82 -20.12
CA GLU A 316 6.89 -3.70 -19.90
C GLU A 316 6.52 -4.11 -18.47
N VAL A 317 7.11 -5.18 -17.93
CA VAL A 317 6.85 -5.57 -16.53
C VAL A 317 7.36 -4.52 -15.53
N VAL A 318 8.51 -3.88 -15.79
CA VAL A 318 8.99 -2.76 -14.97
C VAL A 318 8.01 -1.58 -15.00
N LEU A 319 7.44 -1.27 -16.16
CA LEU A 319 6.44 -0.19 -16.30
C LEU A 319 5.13 -0.51 -15.60
N VAL A 320 4.66 -1.77 -15.68
CA VAL A 320 3.50 -2.23 -14.90
C VAL A 320 3.78 -2.12 -13.41
N GLY A 321 4.98 -2.50 -12.96
CA GLY A 321 5.40 -2.32 -11.57
C GLY A 321 5.39 -0.86 -11.12
N ALA A 322 5.95 0.05 -11.93
CA ALA A 322 5.93 1.49 -11.65
C ALA A 322 4.50 2.06 -11.59
N PHE A 323 3.62 1.63 -12.50
CA PHE A 323 2.20 2.00 -12.48
C PHE A 323 1.51 1.57 -11.18
N LEU A 324 1.78 0.35 -10.71
CA LEU A 324 1.24 -0.17 -9.44
C LEU A 324 1.78 0.62 -8.24
N ILE A 325 3.06 1.00 -8.23
CA ILE A 325 3.64 1.86 -7.18
C ILE A 325 2.92 3.21 -7.13
N TYR A 326 2.69 3.88 -8.27
CA TYR A 326 1.91 5.13 -8.31
C TYR A 326 0.46 4.93 -7.88
N SER A 327 -0.16 3.81 -8.29
CA SER A 327 -1.51 3.45 -7.88
C SER A 327 -1.62 3.27 -6.36
N SER A 328 -0.56 2.78 -5.70
CA SER A 328 -0.53 2.63 -4.23
C SER A 328 -0.53 3.98 -3.48
N ALA A 329 0.03 5.04 -4.08
CA ALA A 329 -0.07 6.39 -3.53
C ALA A 329 -1.48 6.98 -3.77
N ALA A 330 -2.08 6.72 -4.93
CA ALA A 330 -3.45 7.11 -5.25
C ALA A 330 -4.49 6.40 -4.36
N SER A 331 -4.23 5.18 -3.89
CA SER A 331 -5.17 4.48 -3.01
C SER A 331 -5.33 5.15 -1.64
N GLN A 332 -4.40 6.03 -1.21
CA GLN A 332 -4.51 6.78 0.04
C GLN A 332 -5.72 7.73 0.08
N TYR A 333 -6.30 8.05 -1.08
CA TYR A 333 -7.46 8.93 -1.22
C TYR A 333 -8.81 8.20 -1.13
N LEU A 334 -8.82 6.87 -0.99
CA LEU A 334 -10.05 6.10 -0.76
C LEU A 334 -10.70 6.54 0.56
N SER A 335 -12.00 6.84 0.58
CA SER A 335 -12.73 7.26 1.79
C SER A 335 -12.73 6.19 2.89
N ASN A 336 -12.91 4.93 2.49
CA ASN A 336 -12.95 3.79 3.40
C ASN A 336 -11.55 3.37 3.87
N GLY A 337 -11.28 3.52 5.17
CA GLY A 337 -9.98 3.16 5.77
C GLY A 337 -9.56 1.70 5.58
N LYS A 338 -10.51 0.75 5.63
CA LYS A 338 -10.25 -0.69 5.38
C LYS A 338 -9.71 -0.93 3.97
N TRP A 339 -10.41 -0.42 2.96
CA TRP A 339 -10.02 -0.55 1.56
C TRP A 339 -8.75 0.21 1.23
N ARG A 340 -8.54 1.39 1.83
CA ARG A 340 -7.29 2.16 1.72
C ARG A 340 -6.07 1.34 2.12
N CYS A 341 -6.18 0.63 3.25
CA CYS A 341 -5.11 -0.22 3.78
C CYS A 341 -4.79 -1.40 2.87
N ILE A 342 -5.83 -2.16 2.51
CA ILE A 342 -5.69 -3.37 1.70
C ILE A 342 -5.15 -3.01 0.32
N ALA A 343 -5.79 -2.05 -0.37
CA ALA A 343 -5.35 -1.62 -1.70
C ALA A 343 -3.93 -1.07 -1.68
N GLY A 344 -3.58 -0.24 -0.67
CA GLY A 344 -2.24 0.32 -0.53
C GLY A 344 -1.17 -0.76 -0.37
N ALA A 345 -1.41 -1.75 0.48
CA ALA A 345 -0.48 -2.87 0.68
C ALA A 345 -0.30 -3.70 -0.60
N TRP A 346 -1.41 -4.10 -1.24
CA TRP A 346 -1.37 -4.92 -2.45
C TRP A 346 -0.64 -4.23 -3.61
N LEU A 347 -1.04 -2.99 -3.91
CA LEU A 347 -0.47 -2.23 -5.03
C LEU A 347 1.02 -1.95 -4.81
N ARG A 348 1.42 -1.65 -3.57
CA ARG A 348 2.83 -1.35 -3.23
C ARG A 348 3.71 -2.60 -3.37
N GLU A 349 3.31 -3.72 -2.78
CA GLU A 349 4.11 -4.96 -2.80
C GLU A 349 4.22 -5.54 -4.21
N LEU A 350 3.09 -5.65 -4.93
CA LEU A 350 3.11 -6.14 -6.30
C LEU A 350 3.90 -5.22 -7.22
N GLY A 351 3.78 -3.90 -7.02
CA GLY A 351 4.56 -2.90 -7.74
C GLY A 351 6.06 -3.03 -7.48
N PHE A 352 6.46 -3.18 -6.21
CA PHE A 352 7.86 -3.36 -5.82
C PHE A 352 8.47 -4.62 -6.43
N VAL A 353 7.78 -5.77 -6.29
CA VAL A 353 8.25 -7.06 -6.83
C VAL A 353 8.30 -7.03 -8.36
N ALA A 354 7.27 -6.47 -9.02
CA ALA A 354 7.27 -6.33 -10.48
C ALA A 354 8.39 -5.43 -10.99
N CYS A 355 8.61 -4.28 -10.35
CA CYS A 355 9.61 -3.30 -10.77
C CYS A 355 11.03 -3.76 -10.42
N TYR A 356 11.36 -3.86 -9.14
CA TYR A 356 12.72 -4.16 -8.68
C TYR A 356 13.08 -5.64 -8.84
N GLY A 357 12.13 -6.57 -8.72
CA GLY A 357 12.38 -7.97 -9.05
C GLY A 357 12.78 -8.15 -10.52
N SER A 358 12.14 -7.42 -11.44
CA SER A 358 12.54 -7.41 -12.86
C SER A 358 13.91 -6.77 -13.11
N VAL A 359 14.25 -5.69 -12.38
CA VAL A 359 15.60 -5.08 -12.44
C VAL A 359 16.67 -6.06 -11.97
N VAL A 360 16.43 -6.77 -10.86
CA VAL A 360 17.34 -7.80 -10.33
C VAL A 360 17.48 -8.96 -11.30
N LEU A 361 16.39 -9.44 -11.90
CA LEU A 361 16.44 -10.49 -12.91
C LEU A 361 17.17 -10.05 -14.17
N ARG A 362 17.01 -8.80 -14.61
CA ARG A 362 17.79 -8.26 -15.72
C ARG A 362 19.28 -8.26 -15.40
N LEU A 363 19.69 -7.87 -14.19
CA LEU A 363 21.08 -7.96 -13.73
C LEU A 363 21.59 -9.41 -13.68
N TRP A 364 20.74 -10.36 -13.28
CA TRP A 364 21.07 -11.79 -13.30
C TRP A 364 21.27 -12.32 -14.72
N VAL A 365 20.38 -11.98 -15.66
CA VAL A 365 20.53 -12.34 -17.09
C VAL A 365 21.85 -11.79 -17.63
N LEU A 366 22.17 -10.53 -17.34
CA LEU A 366 23.45 -9.94 -17.71
C LEU A 366 24.61 -10.76 -17.13
N LEU A 367 24.59 -11.11 -15.84
CA LEU A 367 25.63 -11.93 -15.23
C LEU A 367 25.77 -13.32 -15.88
N ALA A 368 24.64 -13.97 -16.20
CA ALA A 368 24.60 -15.28 -16.82
C ALA A 368 25.25 -15.26 -18.22
N GLU A 369 24.95 -14.24 -19.02
CA GLU A 369 25.53 -14.06 -20.36
C GLU A 369 27.07 -13.98 -20.34
N PHE A 370 27.67 -13.37 -19.30
CA PHE A 370 29.15 -13.26 -19.19
C PHE A 370 29.83 -14.48 -18.57
N ARG A 371 29.10 -15.30 -17.80
CA ARG A 371 29.68 -16.50 -17.16
C ARG A 371 29.80 -17.68 -18.10
N THR A 372 29.02 -17.73 -19.18
CA THR A 372 29.09 -18.85 -20.13
C THR A 372 30.39 -18.78 -20.94
N ARG A 373 31.34 -19.67 -20.63
CA ARG A 373 32.64 -19.82 -21.32
C ARG A 373 32.56 -20.48 -22.71
N LYS A 374 31.37 -20.64 -23.28
CA LYS A 374 31.17 -21.27 -24.60
C LYS A 374 31.21 -20.18 -25.67
N ALA A 375 31.83 -20.48 -26.82
CA ALA A 375 31.95 -19.55 -27.96
C ALA A 375 30.57 -19.07 -28.49
N HIS A 376 29.50 -19.81 -28.19
CA HIS A 376 28.14 -19.41 -28.46
C HIS A 376 27.54 -18.69 -27.25
N ARG A 377 27.21 -17.40 -27.42
CA ARG A 377 26.51 -16.57 -26.43
C ARG A 377 25.14 -17.17 -26.16
N TRP A 378 24.99 -17.85 -25.02
CA TRP A 378 23.69 -18.35 -24.58
C TRP A 378 22.91 -17.18 -23.97
N THR A 379 21.83 -16.77 -24.63
CA THR A 379 20.88 -15.80 -24.09
C THR A 379 19.64 -16.56 -23.61
N PRO A 380 19.25 -16.43 -22.32
CA PRO A 380 18.04 -17.07 -21.83
C PRO A 380 16.83 -16.54 -22.60
N ARG A 381 15.84 -17.40 -22.87
CA ARG A 381 14.65 -16.99 -23.63
C ARG A 381 13.80 -16.06 -22.76
N ASP A 382 13.15 -15.06 -23.37
CA ASP A 382 12.21 -14.15 -22.69
C ASP A 382 11.15 -14.91 -21.87
N SER A 383 10.64 -16.03 -22.40
CA SER A 383 9.65 -16.88 -21.70
C SER A 383 10.16 -17.52 -20.41
N GLU A 384 11.47 -17.77 -20.28
CA GLU A 384 12.07 -18.34 -19.08
C GLU A 384 12.20 -17.25 -18.02
N VAL A 385 12.63 -16.05 -18.43
CA VAL A 385 12.75 -14.91 -17.53
C VAL A 385 11.37 -14.48 -17.02
N LEU A 386 10.37 -14.38 -17.91
CA LEU A 386 8.98 -14.05 -17.54
C LEU A 386 8.37 -15.08 -16.59
N ARG A 387 8.70 -16.38 -16.74
CA ARG A 387 8.27 -17.42 -15.80
C ARG A 387 8.81 -17.18 -14.39
N VAL A 388 10.07 -16.76 -14.27
CA VAL A 388 10.66 -16.44 -12.95
C VAL A 388 10.02 -15.19 -12.35
N VAL A 389 9.76 -14.14 -13.14
CA VAL A 389 9.03 -12.95 -12.65
C VAL A 389 7.62 -13.33 -12.20
N GLY A 390 6.90 -14.10 -13.00
CA GLY A 390 5.56 -14.59 -12.68
C GLY A 390 5.54 -15.41 -11.39
N ALA A 391 6.54 -16.26 -11.16
CA ALA A 391 6.66 -17.01 -9.91
C ALA A 391 6.89 -16.10 -8.69
N MET A 392 7.73 -15.06 -8.82
CA MET A 392 7.92 -14.07 -7.73
C MET A 392 6.63 -13.30 -7.43
N LEU A 393 5.89 -12.88 -8.46
CA LEU A 393 4.60 -12.21 -8.31
C LEU A 393 3.55 -13.11 -7.68
N LEU A 394 3.48 -14.38 -8.09
CA LEU A 394 2.59 -15.37 -7.49
C LEU A 394 2.88 -15.54 -5.99
N GLY A 395 4.16 -15.67 -5.62
CA GLY A 395 4.57 -15.73 -4.22
C GLY A 395 4.13 -14.49 -3.43
N ALA A 396 4.29 -13.29 -4.00
CA ALA A 396 3.82 -12.04 -3.39
C ALA A 396 2.30 -11.99 -3.24
N THR A 397 1.53 -12.45 -4.24
CA THR A 397 0.07 -12.53 -4.13
C THR A 397 -0.40 -13.50 -3.04
N CYS A 398 0.26 -14.65 -2.87
CA CYS A 398 -0.06 -15.59 -1.80
C CYS A 398 0.21 -14.98 -0.41
N TYR A 399 1.35 -14.28 -0.26
CA TYR A 399 1.67 -13.55 0.96
C TYR A 399 0.62 -12.46 1.28
N LEU A 400 0.22 -11.69 0.27
CA LEU A 400 -0.79 -10.65 0.42
C LEU A 400 -2.19 -11.18 0.71
N ALA A 401 -2.53 -12.37 0.18
CA ALA A 401 -3.78 -13.05 0.52
C ALA A 401 -3.81 -13.44 2.02
N ALA A 402 -2.70 -13.96 2.55
CA ALA A 402 -2.56 -14.24 3.97
C ALA A 402 -2.63 -12.95 4.83
N PHE A 403 -1.97 -11.88 4.39
CA PHE A 403 -2.09 -10.56 5.00
C PHE A 403 -3.56 -10.12 5.07
N THR A 404 -4.30 -10.16 3.94
CA THR A 404 -5.71 -9.76 3.93
C THR A 404 -6.58 -10.60 4.85
N ALA A 405 -6.40 -11.92 4.84
CA ALA A 405 -7.16 -12.82 5.72
C ALA A 405 -6.96 -12.48 7.19
N THR A 406 -5.73 -12.21 7.62
CA THR A 406 -5.45 -11.84 9.02
C THR A 406 -5.92 -10.42 9.37
N THR A 407 -5.89 -9.48 8.44
CA THR A 407 -6.35 -8.09 8.69
C THR A 407 -7.87 -7.95 8.71
N VAL A 408 -8.60 -8.82 8.02
CA VAL A 408 -10.07 -8.81 8.00
C VAL A 408 -10.66 -9.44 9.28
N CYS A 409 -9.90 -10.33 9.93
CA CYS A 409 -10.32 -11.06 11.13
C CYS A 409 -9.88 -10.42 12.46
N ASP A 410 -9.28 -9.23 12.46
CA ASP A 410 -8.85 -8.50 13.69
C ASP A 410 -9.90 -7.43 14.03
N ASP A 411 -10.60 -7.58 15.17
CA ASP A 411 -11.75 -6.74 15.57
C ASP A 411 -11.35 -5.38 16.21
N ASP A 412 -10.09 -5.24 16.65
CA ASP A 412 -9.54 -4.02 17.27
C ASP A 412 -9.10 -2.97 16.22
N TRP A 413 -10.09 -2.35 15.58
CA TRP A 413 -9.93 -1.62 14.31
C TRP A 413 -9.30 -0.22 14.34
N ASN A 414 -8.45 0.12 15.32
CA ASN A 414 -7.85 1.46 15.41
C ASN A 414 -6.68 1.72 14.42
N GLY A 415 -6.37 0.80 13.50
CA GLY A 415 -5.25 0.99 12.58
C GLY A 415 -5.21 0.08 11.35
N CYS A 416 -4.51 0.55 10.31
CA CYS A 416 -4.14 -0.25 9.15
C CYS A 416 -2.93 -1.13 9.52
N ALA A 417 -3.18 -2.44 9.59
CA ALA A 417 -2.24 -3.55 9.83
C ALA A 417 -1.59 -3.66 11.22
N ARG A 418 -1.36 -4.92 11.63
CA ARG A 418 -0.54 -5.29 12.79
C ARG A 418 0.93 -4.97 12.49
N ALA A 419 1.62 -4.32 13.42
CA ALA A 419 3.01 -3.86 13.24
C ALA A 419 3.98 -4.95 12.73
N ALA A 420 3.73 -6.22 13.07
CA ALA A 420 4.51 -7.37 12.62
C ALA A 420 4.61 -7.51 11.09
N TRP A 421 3.52 -7.24 10.35
CA TRP A 421 3.51 -7.40 8.89
C TRP A 421 4.44 -6.41 8.18
N HIS A 422 4.54 -5.18 8.69
CA HIS A 422 5.47 -4.18 8.16
C HIS A 422 6.94 -4.63 8.28
N HIS A 423 7.28 -5.35 9.36
CA HIS A 423 8.65 -5.87 9.55
C HIS A 423 8.97 -7.03 8.60
N VAL A 424 8.02 -7.95 8.41
CA VAL A 424 8.20 -9.10 7.50
C VAL A 424 8.38 -8.64 6.06
N THR A 425 7.49 -7.76 5.60
CA THR A 425 7.59 -7.09 4.31
C THR A 425 8.95 -6.38 4.16
N ALA A 426 9.33 -5.57 5.14
CA ALA A 426 10.58 -4.83 5.11
C ALA A 426 11.80 -5.75 4.99
N ALA A 427 11.81 -6.88 5.70
CA ALA A 427 12.87 -7.87 5.61
C ALA A 427 12.94 -8.48 4.20
N ALA A 428 11.80 -8.83 3.61
CA ALA A 428 11.73 -9.37 2.25
C ALA A 428 12.26 -8.39 1.19
N GLU A 429 11.87 -7.11 1.27
CA GLU A 429 12.36 -6.05 0.38
C GLU A 429 13.89 -5.89 0.48
N ILE A 430 14.43 -5.82 1.70
CA ILE A 430 15.87 -5.68 1.94
C ILE A 430 16.63 -6.89 1.38
N LEU A 431 16.13 -8.11 1.61
CA LEU A 431 16.75 -9.32 1.08
C LEU A 431 16.81 -9.32 -0.45
N LEU A 432 15.73 -8.90 -1.12
CA LEU A 432 15.69 -8.79 -2.58
C LEU A 432 16.72 -7.77 -3.10
N LEU A 433 16.79 -6.59 -2.47
CA LEU A 433 17.76 -5.54 -2.85
C LEU A 433 19.20 -5.97 -2.61
N VAL A 434 19.50 -6.61 -1.48
CA VAL A 434 20.83 -7.14 -1.16
C VAL A 434 21.24 -8.23 -2.14
N ALA A 435 20.33 -9.14 -2.51
CA ALA A 435 20.57 -10.14 -3.54
C ALA A 435 20.90 -9.47 -4.89
N GLY A 436 20.14 -8.43 -5.27
CA GLY A 436 20.40 -7.61 -6.44
C GLY A 436 21.79 -6.96 -6.45
N ILE A 437 22.18 -6.34 -5.33
CA ILE A 437 23.49 -5.70 -5.17
C ILE A 437 24.62 -6.75 -5.25
N ARG A 438 24.44 -7.94 -4.66
CA ARG A 438 25.44 -9.03 -4.78
C ARG A 438 25.61 -9.50 -6.22
N ILE A 439 24.51 -9.67 -6.96
CA ILE A 439 24.55 -10.03 -8.39
C ILE A 439 25.26 -8.93 -9.19
N ALA A 440 24.93 -7.67 -8.92
CA ALA A 440 25.58 -6.52 -9.53
C ALA A 440 27.09 -6.45 -9.24
N TYR A 441 27.50 -6.76 -8.02
CA TYR A 441 28.91 -6.83 -7.63
C TYR A 441 29.62 -7.98 -8.35
N ALA A 442 29.01 -9.16 -8.45
CA ALA A 442 29.55 -10.28 -9.21
C ALA A 442 29.70 -9.93 -10.71
N ALA A 443 28.81 -9.10 -11.25
CA ALA A 443 28.85 -8.61 -12.62
C ALA A 443 29.77 -7.39 -12.83
N ARG A 444 30.53 -6.92 -11.82
CA ARG A 444 31.28 -5.65 -11.91
C ARG A 444 32.28 -5.56 -13.06
N ASN A 445 32.88 -6.70 -13.42
CA ASN A 445 33.88 -6.80 -14.49
C ASN A 445 33.25 -6.98 -15.87
N ALA A 446 31.93 -7.14 -15.95
CA ALA A 446 31.22 -7.22 -17.22
C ALA A 446 31.18 -5.84 -17.88
N ASN A 447 31.75 -5.74 -19.08
CA ASN A 447 31.65 -4.56 -19.92
C ASN A 447 30.45 -4.71 -20.87
N VAL A 448 29.29 -4.24 -20.42
CA VAL A 448 28.03 -4.31 -21.17
C VAL A 448 27.93 -3.07 -22.08
N PRO A 449 27.45 -3.20 -23.32
CA PRO A 449 27.14 -2.03 -24.15
C PRO A 449 26.22 -1.06 -23.38
N PHE A 450 26.43 0.24 -23.61
CA PHE A 450 25.64 1.34 -23.01
C PHE A 450 25.75 1.50 -21.48
N GLN A 451 26.71 0.83 -20.84
CA GLN A 451 26.86 0.84 -19.38
C GLN A 451 25.55 0.45 -18.65
N GLU A 452 24.71 -0.38 -19.27
CA GLU A 452 23.39 -0.78 -18.75
C GLU A 452 23.47 -1.26 -17.28
N ARG A 453 24.52 -2.02 -16.95
CA ARG A 453 24.81 -2.46 -15.58
C ARG A 453 24.85 -1.30 -14.59
N ARG A 454 25.54 -0.20 -14.90
CA ARG A 454 25.73 0.92 -13.96
C ARG A 454 24.39 1.61 -13.64
N TRP A 455 23.54 1.78 -14.64
CA TRP A 455 22.21 2.37 -14.47
C TRP A 455 21.28 1.46 -13.67
N LEU A 456 21.28 0.16 -13.95
CA LEU A 456 20.50 -0.81 -13.15
C LEU A 456 20.99 -0.86 -11.69
N THR A 457 22.30 -0.75 -11.46
CA THR A 457 22.83 -0.65 -10.09
C THR A 457 22.47 0.65 -9.39
N ALA A 458 22.43 1.77 -10.12
CA ALA A 458 22.01 3.06 -9.57
C ALA A 458 20.53 3.00 -9.14
N ALA A 459 19.67 2.34 -9.93
CA ALA A 459 18.27 2.11 -9.56
C ALA A 459 18.15 1.36 -8.23
N LEU A 460 18.91 0.27 -8.03
CA LEU A 460 18.90 -0.49 -6.78
C LEU A 460 19.38 0.35 -5.59
N TRP A 461 20.47 1.13 -5.76
CA TRP A 461 20.97 2.00 -4.70
C TRP A 461 20.00 3.13 -4.35
N SER A 462 19.30 3.70 -5.34
CA SER A 462 18.29 4.73 -5.10
C SER A 462 17.13 4.19 -4.26
N GLU A 463 16.71 2.94 -4.48
CA GLU A 463 15.65 2.32 -3.69
C GLU A 463 16.10 1.97 -2.28
N VAL A 464 17.34 1.49 -2.11
CA VAL A 464 17.91 1.29 -0.77
C VAL A 464 17.94 2.61 0.00
N ALA A 465 18.38 3.70 -0.63
CA ALA A 465 18.40 5.03 -0.01
C ALA A 465 16.99 5.51 0.37
N CYS A 466 16.01 5.38 -0.54
CA CYS A 466 14.61 5.72 -0.29
C CYS A 466 14.02 4.87 0.87
N GLY A 467 14.33 3.59 0.90
CA GLY A 467 13.88 2.66 1.94
C GLY A 467 14.48 2.94 3.31
N VAL A 468 15.75 3.35 3.39
CA VAL A 468 16.41 3.74 4.65
C VAL A 468 15.84 5.07 5.14
N TRP A 469 15.76 6.08 4.27
CA TRP A 469 15.19 7.39 4.57
C TRP A 469 13.80 7.27 5.20
N TRP A 470 12.95 6.43 4.61
CA TRP A 470 11.60 6.18 5.11
C TRP A 470 11.56 5.58 6.51
N ARG A 471 12.44 4.61 6.80
CA ARG A 471 12.52 3.97 8.11
C ARG A 471 13.04 4.93 9.18
N CYS A 472 13.97 5.81 8.83
CA CYS A 472 14.41 6.88 9.71
C CYS A 472 13.27 7.85 10.07
N LEU A 473 12.43 8.22 9.08
CA LEU A 473 11.24 9.06 9.33
C LEU A 473 10.21 8.35 10.23
N ALA A 474 9.95 7.06 9.99
CA ALA A 474 9.03 6.27 10.81
C ALA A 474 9.49 6.16 12.27
N TRP A 475 10.81 6.02 12.48
CA TRP A 475 11.39 5.97 13.82
C TRP A 475 11.29 7.32 14.54
N GLY A 476 11.54 8.43 13.84
CA GLY A 476 11.37 9.78 14.38
C GLY A 476 9.91 10.14 14.71
N ALA A 477 8.94 9.58 14.01
CA ALA A 477 7.50 9.81 14.21
C ALA A 477 6.86 8.92 15.30
N GLY A 478 7.66 8.34 16.21
CA GLY A 478 7.13 7.54 17.33
C GLY A 478 6.51 6.19 16.91
N GLY A 479 6.92 5.62 15.77
CA GLY A 479 6.43 4.33 15.31
C GLY A 479 5.09 4.37 14.55
N ALA A 480 4.53 5.54 14.31
CA ALA A 480 3.41 5.69 13.37
C ALA A 480 3.92 5.43 11.94
N ALA A 481 3.34 4.45 11.25
CA ALA A 481 3.68 4.15 9.86
C ALA A 481 3.44 5.40 8.98
N PRO A 482 4.49 6.04 8.43
CA PRO A 482 4.35 7.33 7.73
C PRO A 482 3.59 7.20 6.40
N GLU A 483 3.32 5.98 5.95
CA GLU A 483 2.50 5.67 4.75
C GLU A 483 1.02 6.02 4.91
N ARG A 484 0.58 6.34 6.12
CA ARG A 484 -0.76 6.88 6.38
C ARG A 484 -0.94 8.31 5.87
N TRP A 485 0.16 9.02 5.62
CA TRP A 485 0.14 10.42 5.18
C TRP A 485 0.25 10.48 3.64
N PRO A 486 -0.75 11.04 2.92
CA PRO A 486 -0.75 11.08 1.46
C PRO A 486 0.49 11.75 0.84
N VAL A 487 1.01 12.79 1.51
CA VAL A 487 2.25 13.49 1.12
C VAL A 487 3.43 12.51 1.10
N ALA A 488 3.60 11.79 2.20
CA ALA A 488 4.73 10.91 2.43
C ALA A 488 4.68 9.70 1.48
N ALA A 489 3.48 9.16 1.22
CA ALA A 489 3.25 8.13 0.20
C ALA A 489 3.59 8.62 -1.23
N THR A 490 3.18 9.85 -1.58
CA THR A 490 3.45 10.45 -2.90
C THR A 490 4.95 10.69 -3.12
N VAL A 491 5.65 11.26 -2.12
CA VAL A 491 7.09 11.48 -2.19
C VAL A 491 7.84 10.16 -2.35
N ARG A 492 7.47 9.13 -1.57
CA ARG A 492 8.06 7.80 -1.69
C ARG A 492 7.85 7.22 -3.10
N ALA A 493 6.62 7.26 -3.61
CA ALA A 493 6.30 6.73 -4.95
C ALA A 493 7.10 7.42 -6.05
N GLN A 494 7.28 8.75 -5.96
CA GLN A 494 8.07 9.50 -6.93
C GLN A 494 9.57 9.20 -6.85
N LEU A 495 10.12 9.08 -5.64
CA LEU A 495 11.53 8.75 -5.45
C LEU A 495 11.86 7.31 -5.88
N SER A 496 10.97 6.35 -5.64
CA SER A 496 11.19 4.95 -6.04
C SER A 496 10.91 4.73 -7.53
N ALA A 497 9.65 4.85 -7.95
CA ALA A 497 9.23 4.57 -9.32
C ALA A 497 9.86 5.54 -10.32
N GLY A 498 9.93 6.83 -9.99
CA GLY A 498 10.56 7.85 -10.85
C GLY A 498 12.05 7.59 -11.05
N ALA A 499 12.80 7.25 -9.99
CA ALA A 499 14.22 6.91 -10.13
C ALA A 499 14.44 5.61 -10.90
N ALA A 500 13.61 4.59 -10.68
CA ALA A 500 13.68 3.33 -11.42
C ALA A 500 13.44 3.54 -12.91
N LEU A 501 12.39 4.27 -13.28
CA LEU A 501 12.07 4.61 -14.67
C LEU A 501 13.19 5.44 -15.32
N ALA A 502 13.68 6.47 -14.62
CA ALA A 502 14.77 7.29 -15.11
C ALA A 502 16.02 6.44 -15.39
N CYS A 503 16.43 5.58 -14.46
CA CYS A 503 17.61 4.73 -14.63
C CYS A 503 17.44 3.69 -15.75
N VAL A 504 16.26 3.10 -15.92
CA VAL A 504 16.03 2.08 -16.95
C VAL A 504 15.89 2.70 -18.35
N LEU A 505 15.26 3.88 -18.46
CA LEU A 505 14.99 4.54 -19.74
C LEU A 505 16.14 5.44 -20.22
N ALA A 506 16.87 6.11 -19.32
CA ALA A 506 17.96 7.04 -19.66
C ALA A 506 19.00 6.47 -20.64
N PRO A 507 19.58 5.26 -20.44
CA PRO A 507 20.55 4.72 -21.39
C PRO A 507 19.95 4.48 -22.77
N ARG A 508 18.68 4.07 -22.86
CA ARG A 508 18.02 3.80 -24.15
C ARG A 508 17.70 5.08 -24.92
N LEU A 509 17.23 6.11 -24.22
CA LEU A 509 16.88 7.40 -24.81
C LEU A 509 18.13 8.19 -25.20
N TRP A 510 19.14 8.26 -24.33
CA TRP A 510 20.39 8.98 -24.58
C TRP A 510 21.13 8.44 -25.81
N HIS A 511 21.27 7.12 -25.91
CA HIS A 511 21.94 6.52 -27.06
C HIS A 511 21.11 6.56 -28.33
N GLY A 512 19.78 6.43 -28.22
CA GLY A 512 18.88 6.64 -29.36
C GLY A 512 18.93 8.07 -29.90
N TYR A 513 19.07 9.07 -29.02
CA TYR A 513 19.28 10.48 -29.39
C TYR A 513 20.66 10.68 -30.01
N ARG A 514 21.73 10.19 -29.38
CA ARG A 514 23.12 10.35 -29.86
C ARG A 514 23.38 9.65 -31.19
N ALA A 515 22.78 8.48 -31.43
CA ALA A 515 22.88 7.80 -32.71
C ALA A 515 22.17 8.59 -33.83
N ARG A 516 21.02 9.20 -33.53
CA ARG A 516 20.31 10.08 -34.47
C ARG A 516 21.06 11.39 -34.71
N SER A 517 21.63 12.00 -33.67
CA SER A 517 22.41 13.22 -33.81
C SER A 517 23.69 12.99 -34.61
N LEU A 518 24.38 11.86 -34.41
CA LEU A 518 25.54 11.49 -35.22
C LEU A 518 25.16 11.17 -36.67
N ALA A 519 24.02 10.49 -36.89
CA ALA A 519 23.53 10.26 -38.24
C ALA A 519 23.13 11.57 -38.95
N GLN A 520 22.53 12.52 -38.22
CA GLN A 520 22.23 13.87 -38.74
C GLN A 520 23.50 14.66 -38.99
N GLU A 521 24.51 14.58 -38.12
CA GLU A 521 25.80 15.25 -38.31
C GLU A 521 26.55 14.69 -39.53
N VAL A 522 26.54 13.37 -39.74
CA VAL A 522 27.14 12.71 -40.92
C VAL A 522 26.33 12.99 -42.18
N SER A 523 25.00 13.07 -42.08
CA SER A 523 24.12 13.49 -43.18
C SER A 523 24.32 14.95 -43.56
N ARG A 524 24.64 15.82 -42.59
CA ARG A 524 24.92 17.25 -42.80
C ARG A 524 26.34 17.46 -43.35
N ARG A 525 27.27 16.58 -42.97
CA ARG A 525 28.62 16.45 -43.55
C ARG A 525 28.69 15.50 -44.75
N GLY A 526 27.55 15.15 -45.36
CA GLY A 526 27.55 14.50 -46.68
C GLY A 526 28.28 15.38 -47.72
N PRO A 527 28.62 14.86 -48.91
CA PRO A 527 29.79 15.26 -49.73
C PRO A 527 29.93 16.74 -50.17
N ALA A 528 29.02 17.62 -49.75
CA ALA A 528 28.99 19.03 -50.13
C ALA A 528 30.01 19.92 -49.38
N GLU A 529 30.60 19.49 -48.26
CA GLU A 529 31.61 20.30 -47.52
C GLU A 529 33.07 20.05 -47.98
N GLY A 530 33.27 19.56 -49.20
CA GLY A 530 34.60 19.40 -49.82
C GLY A 530 34.77 20.05 -51.20
N PHE A 531 33.70 20.52 -51.84
CA PHE A 531 33.77 21.13 -53.16
C PHE A 531 33.25 22.56 -53.10
N GLY A 532 34.12 23.47 -52.65
CA GLY A 532 34.00 24.88 -53.00
C GLY A 532 34.23 25.05 -54.51
N PRO A 533 33.62 26.05 -55.16
CA PRO A 533 33.74 26.25 -56.60
C PRO A 533 35.07 26.95 -56.91
N GLU A 534 36.17 26.22 -56.81
CA GLU A 534 37.37 26.51 -57.59
C GLU A 534 37.62 25.30 -58.48
N ALA A 535 37.65 25.55 -59.78
CA ALA A 535 37.93 24.56 -60.80
C ALA A 535 39.31 23.94 -60.53
N GLU A 536 39.39 22.62 -60.43
CA GLU A 536 40.27 21.79 -61.26
C GLU A 536 40.05 20.28 -60.94
N GLU A 537 39.88 19.53 -62.04
CA GLU A 537 39.81 18.07 -62.20
C GLU A 537 38.71 17.27 -61.46
N GLU A 538 37.85 16.62 -62.27
CA GLU A 538 37.10 15.46 -61.83
C GLU A 538 38.09 14.44 -61.23
N PRO A 539 37.87 13.96 -60.00
CA PRO A 539 38.79 13.00 -59.39
C PRO A 539 38.87 11.77 -60.29
N THR A 540 40.08 11.43 -60.71
CA THR A 540 40.30 10.29 -61.59
C THR A 540 39.72 9.03 -60.94
N SER A 541 39.19 8.08 -61.73
CA SER A 541 38.54 6.88 -61.19
C SER A 541 39.45 6.07 -60.22
N GLU A 542 40.76 6.26 -60.32
CA GLU A 542 41.78 5.66 -59.47
C GLU A 542 41.86 6.30 -58.08
N GLU A 543 41.69 7.62 -57.96
CA GLU A 543 41.66 8.34 -56.67
C GLU A 543 40.43 7.95 -55.86
N VAL A 544 39.25 7.90 -56.49
CA VAL A 544 38.02 7.43 -55.85
C VAL A 544 38.18 5.98 -55.37
N ARG A 545 38.83 5.14 -56.17
CA ARG A 545 39.10 3.73 -55.81
C ARG A 545 40.14 3.62 -54.68
N ALA A 546 41.10 4.55 -54.61
CA ALA A 546 42.09 4.61 -53.53
C ALA A 546 41.46 5.08 -52.21
N GLU A 547 40.56 6.06 -52.24
CA GLU A 547 39.81 6.51 -51.07
C GLU A 547 38.86 5.43 -50.55
N LEU A 548 38.11 4.76 -51.44
CA LEU A 548 37.25 3.62 -51.06
C LEU A 548 38.06 2.49 -50.42
N LYS A 549 39.23 2.15 -50.96
CA LYS A 549 40.14 1.16 -50.35
C LYS A 549 40.63 1.61 -48.99
N ARG A 550 41.00 2.88 -48.82
CA ARG A 550 41.46 3.44 -47.54
C ARG A 550 40.35 3.39 -46.48
N ILE A 551 39.13 3.79 -46.84
CA ILE A 551 37.95 3.73 -45.97
C ILE A 551 37.62 2.27 -45.59
N TYR A 552 37.68 1.34 -46.55
CA TYR A 552 37.41 -0.08 -46.29
C TYR A 552 38.46 -0.69 -45.35
N ILE A 553 39.74 -0.37 -45.56
CA ILE A 553 40.84 -0.79 -44.67
C ILE A 553 40.63 -0.20 -43.28
N GLU A 554 40.25 1.07 -43.16
CA GLU A 554 40.01 1.71 -41.87
C GLU A 554 38.79 1.08 -41.17
N LEU A 555 37.72 0.79 -41.89
CA LEU A 555 36.56 0.04 -41.40
C LEU A 555 36.96 -1.35 -40.89
N GLU A 556 37.81 -2.06 -41.61
CA GLU A 556 38.30 -3.38 -41.23
C GLU A 556 39.25 -3.31 -40.02
N LEU A 557 40.07 -2.26 -39.93
CA LEU A 557 40.92 -1.96 -38.78
C LEU A 557 40.09 -1.60 -37.54
N LEU A 558 39.01 -0.83 -37.70
CA LEU A 558 38.08 -0.48 -36.64
C LEU A 558 37.25 -1.71 -36.21
N ARG A 559 36.80 -2.53 -37.15
CA ARG A 559 36.09 -3.79 -36.90
C ARG A 559 36.98 -4.79 -36.16
N SER A 560 38.24 -4.94 -36.57
CA SER A 560 39.19 -5.81 -35.89
C SER A 560 39.60 -5.25 -34.52
N LYS A 561 39.79 -3.93 -34.36
CA LYS A 561 40.05 -3.29 -33.06
C LYS A 561 38.87 -3.46 -32.09
N THR A 562 37.64 -3.27 -32.55
CA THR A 562 36.43 -3.47 -31.72
C THR A 562 36.26 -4.94 -31.34
N MET A 563 36.41 -5.87 -32.29
CA MET A 563 36.38 -7.31 -32.02
C MET A 563 37.44 -7.72 -30.97
N ARG A 564 38.66 -7.19 -31.03
CA ARG A 564 39.72 -7.47 -30.03
C ARG A 564 39.47 -6.78 -28.69
N ARG A 565 38.84 -5.61 -28.68
CA ARG A 565 38.51 -4.88 -27.45
C ARG A 565 37.40 -5.58 -26.67
N ASP A 566 36.42 -6.12 -27.39
CA ASP A 566 35.21 -6.70 -26.82
C ASP A 566 35.34 -8.22 -26.58
N ASN A 567 36.47 -8.84 -26.95
CA ASN A 567 36.74 -10.26 -26.79
C ASN A 567 37.94 -10.52 -25.85
N PRO A 568 37.70 -10.91 -24.58
CA PRO A 568 38.74 -11.13 -23.57
C PRO A 568 39.75 -12.24 -23.93
N HIS A 569 39.42 -13.10 -24.90
CA HIS A 569 40.22 -14.26 -25.29
C HIS A 569 41.22 -13.96 -26.41
N ILE A 570 41.15 -12.79 -27.06
CA ILE A 570 42.16 -12.35 -28.01
C ILE A 570 43.24 -11.57 -27.25
N SER A 571 44.47 -12.08 -27.27
CA SER A 571 45.59 -11.40 -26.63
C SER A 571 45.83 -10.04 -27.29
N LYS A 572 46.01 -9.00 -26.48
CA LYS A 572 46.23 -7.61 -26.93
C LYS A 572 47.60 -7.38 -27.59
N ARG A 573 48.43 -8.41 -27.70
CA ARG A 573 49.80 -8.32 -28.22
C ARG A 573 49.76 -8.53 -29.73
N ARG A 574 50.14 -7.51 -30.51
CA ARG A 574 50.50 -7.71 -31.93
C ARG A 574 51.67 -8.70 -31.96
N GLY A 575 51.52 -9.80 -32.68
CA GLY A 575 52.55 -10.81 -32.84
C GLY A 575 52.44 -11.95 -31.84
N GLY A 576 51.85 -13.06 -32.30
CA GLY A 576 51.92 -14.34 -31.61
C GLY A 576 53.35 -14.85 -31.57
N ARG A 577 54.00 -14.69 -30.41
CA ARG A 577 54.92 -15.71 -29.89
C ARG A 577 54.50 -15.96 -28.46
N LYS A 578 53.81 -17.09 -28.24
CA LYS A 578 53.66 -17.67 -26.90
C LYS A 578 55.07 -18.01 -26.42
N PRO A 579 55.53 -17.60 -25.23
CA PRO A 579 56.72 -18.20 -24.65
C PRO A 579 56.38 -19.66 -24.35
N HIS A 580 57.22 -20.56 -24.85
CA HIS A 580 57.19 -21.98 -24.53
C HIS A 580 57.12 -22.12 -23.00
N ARG A 581 55.99 -22.57 -22.44
CA ARG A 581 55.97 -22.98 -21.04
C ARG A 581 56.76 -24.28 -20.97
N ARG A 582 58.03 -24.16 -20.60
CA ARG A 582 58.90 -25.27 -20.25
C ARG A 582 58.32 -25.88 -18.97
N PHE A 583 57.63 -27.01 -19.09
CA PHE A 583 57.35 -27.87 -17.94
C PHE A 583 58.70 -28.38 -17.43
N SER A 584 59.18 -27.85 -16.30
CA SER A 584 60.34 -28.39 -15.60
C SER A 584 59.87 -29.55 -14.71
N LEU A 585 59.83 -30.75 -15.27
CA LEU A 585 59.97 -31.99 -14.51
C LEU A 585 61.46 -32.16 -14.19
N GLN A 586 61.90 -31.71 -13.01
CA GLN A 586 63.06 -32.26 -12.28
C GLN A 586 63.32 -31.42 -11.02
N ALA A 587 62.94 -31.96 -9.86
CA ALA A 587 63.68 -31.85 -8.59
C ALA A 587 62.93 -32.60 -7.48
N LEU A 588 62.83 -33.92 -7.58
CA LEU A 588 62.62 -34.77 -6.41
C LEU A 588 63.35 -36.11 -6.55
N GLN A 589 64.65 -36.01 -6.81
CA GLN A 589 65.60 -37.12 -6.65
C GLN A 589 66.80 -36.59 -5.84
N ALA A 590 66.63 -36.48 -4.53
CA ALA A 590 67.70 -36.51 -3.52
C ALA A 590 67.14 -36.28 -2.10
N ARG A 591 66.49 -37.30 -1.52
CA ARG A 591 66.54 -37.65 -0.08
C ARG A 591 65.45 -38.66 0.25
N ARG A 592 65.83 -39.94 0.28
CA ARG A 592 65.46 -40.93 1.32
C ARG A 592 66.04 -42.29 0.92
N GLY A 593 67.29 -42.51 1.32
CA GLY A 593 67.77 -43.87 1.57
C GLY A 593 67.38 -44.24 3.00
N GLY A 594 66.88 -45.47 3.21
CA GLY A 594 66.62 -46.00 4.57
C GLY A 594 65.55 -47.08 4.68
N LYS A 595 65.90 -48.30 4.24
CA LYS A 595 65.44 -49.66 4.62
C LYS A 595 64.12 -49.89 5.42
N LYS A 596 63.37 -50.85 4.84
CA LYS A 596 62.71 -52.06 5.40
C LYS A 596 61.36 -52.00 6.14
N ALA A 597 60.44 -52.75 5.51
CA ALA A 597 59.58 -53.81 6.05
C ALA A 597 58.14 -53.48 6.52
N GLY A 598 57.17 -54.06 5.80
CA GLY A 598 56.11 -54.88 6.41
C GLY A 598 54.67 -54.37 6.34
N GLY A 599 53.84 -55.03 5.51
CA GLY A 599 52.54 -55.52 5.98
C GLY A 599 51.23 -54.83 5.55
N ASN A 600 50.56 -55.47 4.59
CA ASN A 600 49.11 -55.79 4.49
C ASN A 600 48.02 -54.73 4.18
N ALA A 601 47.37 -54.94 3.01
CA ALA A 601 45.93 -55.09 2.73
C ALA A 601 45.58 -54.43 1.36
N SER A 602 45.38 -55.13 0.21
CA SER A 602 44.20 -55.89 -0.30
C SER A 602 42.85 -55.20 -0.02
N ALA A 603 41.89 -54.96 -0.92
CA ALA A 603 41.59 -55.30 -2.32
C ALA A 603 40.49 -54.29 -2.80
N VAL A 604 40.44 -53.86 -4.08
CA VAL A 604 39.44 -54.22 -5.14
C VAL A 604 38.00 -53.77 -4.78
N GLU A 605 37.30 -52.85 -5.47
CA GLU A 605 36.80 -52.90 -6.86
C GLU A 605 36.56 -51.52 -7.50
N ALA A 606 36.50 -51.54 -8.83
CA ALA A 606 36.25 -50.45 -9.77
C ALA A 606 34.88 -50.63 -10.48
N SER A 607 34.34 -49.55 -11.04
CA SER A 607 33.48 -49.52 -12.25
C SER A 607 33.49 -48.09 -12.80
N GLU A 608 34.26 -47.81 -13.86
CA GLU A 608 33.81 -47.61 -15.26
C GLU A 608 33.09 -46.25 -15.49
N ALA A 609 33.37 -45.41 -16.49
CA ALA A 609 34.14 -45.56 -17.72
C ALA A 609 34.54 -44.19 -18.34
N CYS A 610 35.56 -44.27 -19.22
CA CYS A 610 35.88 -43.45 -20.39
C CYS A 610 36.24 -41.95 -20.26
N ASP A 611 37.53 -41.65 -20.44
CA ASP A 611 37.95 -40.69 -21.47
C ASP A 611 39.37 -41.00 -21.96
N ALA A 612 39.48 -41.40 -23.24
CA ALA A 612 40.74 -41.63 -23.94
C ALA A 612 41.00 -40.46 -24.89
N SER A 613 42.17 -39.85 -24.75
CA SER A 613 42.65 -38.73 -25.56
C SER A 613 42.91 -39.13 -27.02
N ARG A 614 42.48 -38.30 -27.98
CA ARG A 614 43.20 -38.11 -29.26
C ARG A 614 43.14 -36.64 -29.71
N THR A 615 44.25 -36.22 -30.31
CA THR A 615 44.66 -34.91 -30.80
C THR A 615 43.82 -34.39 -31.97
N PRO A 616 43.81 -33.06 -32.25
CA PRO A 616 43.43 -32.53 -33.55
C PRO A 616 44.67 -32.07 -34.32
N GLU A 617 45.04 -32.85 -35.33
CA GLU A 617 45.73 -32.34 -36.52
C GLU A 617 44.70 -31.93 -37.59
N ASP A 618 45.01 -30.81 -38.25
CA ASP A 618 44.54 -30.31 -39.55
C ASP A 618 43.06 -29.97 -39.79
N SER A 619 42.78 -28.67 -39.89
CA SER A 619 41.93 -28.16 -40.98
C SER A 619 42.36 -26.75 -41.39
N VAL A 620 43.05 -26.74 -42.53
CA VAL A 620 43.35 -25.61 -43.42
C VAL A 620 42.04 -25.04 -43.95
N CYS A 621 41.92 -23.72 -44.04
CA CYS A 621 41.24 -23.03 -45.15
C CYS A 621 41.50 -21.52 -45.08
N SER A 622 42.63 -21.12 -45.68
CA SER A 622 42.78 -19.83 -46.35
C SER A 622 42.89 -20.14 -47.84
N ALA A 623 41.85 -19.87 -48.62
CA ALA A 623 41.93 -19.57 -50.05
C ALA A 623 40.53 -19.28 -50.58
N GLU A 624 40.23 -18.01 -50.83
CA GLU A 624 39.40 -17.60 -51.97
C GLU A 624 39.76 -16.15 -52.29
N GLY A 625 40.35 -15.98 -53.47
CA GLY A 625 40.73 -14.69 -54.04
C GLY A 625 39.52 -13.96 -54.66
N PRO A 626 39.75 -12.76 -55.24
CA PRO A 626 38.69 -11.86 -55.65
C PRO A 626 37.96 -12.37 -56.90
N SER A 627 36.63 -12.42 -56.85
CA SER A 627 35.80 -12.77 -57.99
C SER A 627 35.74 -11.63 -59.02
N HIS A 628 35.96 -12.06 -60.26
CA HIS A 628 35.81 -11.39 -61.55
C HIS A 628 34.41 -10.76 -61.71
N TYR A 629 34.33 -9.50 -62.14
CA TYR A 629 33.12 -8.94 -62.78
C TYR A 629 33.44 -8.76 -64.26
N THR A 630 32.67 -9.43 -65.12
CA THR A 630 32.63 -9.20 -66.57
C THR A 630 31.44 -8.31 -66.90
N ASP A 631 31.69 -7.19 -67.56
CA ASP A 631 30.73 -6.51 -68.42
C ASP A 631 30.40 -7.39 -69.64
N GLY A 632 29.18 -7.26 -70.16
CA GLY A 632 28.79 -7.88 -71.43
C GLY A 632 27.27 -7.94 -71.63
N ASP A 633 26.77 -6.97 -72.38
CA ASP A 633 25.48 -6.84 -73.05
C ASP A 633 24.75 -8.14 -73.44
N THR A 634 23.40 -8.11 -73.42
CA THR A 634 22.60 -8.33 -74.65
C THR A 634 21.09 -8.06 -74.45
N GLN A 635 20.54 -7.56 -75.55
CA GLN A 635 19.14 -7.26 -75.89
C GLN A 635 18.12 -8.38 -75.59
N ALA A 636 16.94 -7.98 -75.12
CA ALA A 636 15.62 -8.33 -75.68
C ALA A 636 14.54 -7.46 -75.03
#